data_AF-A0A4Q4D3L7-F1
#
_entry.id   AF-A0A4Q4D3L7-F1
#
_cell.length_a   1.000
_cell.length_b   1.000
_cell.length_c   1.000
_cell.angle_alpha   90.00
_cell.angle_beta   90.00
_cell.angle_gamma   90.00
#
_symmetry.space_group_name_H-M   'P 1'
#
loop_
_entity.id
_entity.type
_entity.pdbx_description
1 polymer ?
#
loop_
_entity_poly.entity_id
_entity_poly.type
_entity_poly.pdbx_seq_one_letter_code
_entity_poly.pdbx_strand_id
1 'polypeptide(L)'
;MDGRAAAGLVLSLVLWGALAFGTLTVGFLALFFGMLSDGCYEGVDDGICSDAGGAIFFGAVLAFWAVLAFSLIGSLVMIVLSHKRRRRAWPWPLGAALVDVVAIVLFLVVVASLSPS
;
A
#
# COMPACT_ATOMS: atom_id res chain seq x y z
N MET A 1 2.62 -19.70 30.70
CA MET A 1 2.44 -19.06 29.39
C MET A 1 3.49 -19.65 28.45
N ASP A 2 3.07 -20.45 27.48
CA ASP A 2 3.99 -21.26 26.68
C ASP A 2 4.80 -20.37 25.73
N GLY A 3 6.12 -20.38 25.84
CA GLY A 3 7.03 -19.51 25.05
C GLY A 3 6.84 -19.59 23.53
N ARG A 4 6.24 -20.67 23.02
CA ARG A 4 5.88 -20.83 21.59
C ARG A 4 4.75 -19.90 21.13
N ALA A 5 3.79 -19.59 22.01
CA ALA A 5 2.69 -18.66 21.70
C ALA A 5 3.19 -17.21 21.66
N ALA A 6 4.11 -16.86 22.56
CA ALA A 6 4.77 -15.55 22.58
C ALA A 6 5.65 -15.34 21.33
N ALA A 7 6.44 -16.34 20.95
CA ALA A 7 7.28 -16.28 19.75
C ALA A 7 6.45 -16.08 18.45
N GLY A 8 5.29 -16.74 18.34
CA GLY A 8 4.39 -16.56 17.20
C GLY A 8 3.80 -15.15 17.11
N LEU A 9 3.49 -14.52 18.25
CA LEU A 9 3.01 -13.15 18.31
C LEU A 9 4.11 -12.15 17.93
N VAL A 10 5.31 -12.29 18.50
CA VAL A 10 6.46 -11.42 18.19
C VAL A 10 6.80 -11.51 16.71
N LEU A 11 6.86 -12.72 16.14
CA LEU A 11 7.12 -12.90 14.71
C LEU A 11 6.04 -12.21 13.85
N SER A 12 4.75 -12.34 14.22
CA SER A 12 3.68 -11.67 13.48
C SER A 12 3.75 -10.14 13.57
N LEU A 13 4.18 -9.59 14.71
CA LEU A 13 4.37 -8.15 14.89
C LEU A 13 5.59 -7.63 14.12
N VAL A 14 6.68 -8.40 14.07
CA VAL A 14 7.86 -8.06 13.26
C VAL A 14 7.50 -8.07 11.78
N LEU A 15 6.78 -9.10 11.30
CA LEU A 15 6.29 -9.18 9.93
C LEU A 15 5.35 -8.02 9.60
N TRP A 16 4.42 -7.69 10.50
CA TRP A 16 3.53 -6.56 10.34
C TRP A 16 4.28 -5.22 10.32
N GLY A 17 5.28 -5.05 11.18
CA GLY A 17 6.13 -3.86 11.20
C GLY A 17 6.92 -3.69 9.90
N ALA A 18 7.49 -4.78 9.37
CA ALA A 18 8.17 -4.77 8.07
C ALA A 18 7.20 -4.43 6.93
N LEU A 19 5.98 -4.99 6.95
CA LEU A 19 4.92 -4.67 6.00
C LEU A 19 4.52 -3.19 6.08
N ALA A 20 4.33 -2.67 7.28
CA ALA A 20 3.99 -1.26 7.52
C ALA A 20 5.08 -0.33 7.00
N PHE A 21 6.35 -0.64 7.25
CA PHE A 21 7.46 0.13 6.73
C PHE A 21 7.52 0.09 5.19
N GLY A 22 7.32 -1.09 4.59
CA GLY A 22 7.29 -1.25 3.14
C GLY A 22 6.15 -0.45 2.50
N THR A 23 4.93 -0.59 3.01
CA THR A 23 3.75 0.12 2.50
C THR A 23 3.86 1.63 2.66
N LEU A 24 4.39 2.14 3.78
CA LEU A 24 4.69 3.56 3.94
C LEU A 24 5.74 4.06 2.95
N THR A 25 6.81 3.30 2.72
CA THR A 25 7.86 3.66 1.77
C THR A 25 7.29 3.78 0.35
N VAL A 26 6.47 2.81 -0.06
CA VAL A 26 5.85 2.81 -1.40
C VAL A 26 4.81 3.94 -1.52
N GLY A 27 3.98 4.16 -0.49
CA GLY A 27 3.04 5.27 -0.45
C GLY A 27 3.74 6.64 -0.54
N PHE A 28 4.88 6.79 0.15
CA PHE A 28 5.69 7.99 0.07
C PHE A 28 6.25 8.21 -1.34
N LEU A 29 6.78 7.17 -1.99
CA LEU A 29 7.24 7.24 -3.37
C LEU A 29 6.13 7.67 -4.34
N ALA A 30 4.90 7.17 -4.15
CA ALA A 30 3.75 7.58 -4.97
C ALA A 30 3.45 9.09 -4.87
N LEU A 31 3.56 9.68 -3.68
CA LEU A 31 3.42 11.13 -3.48
C LEU A 31 4.59 11.92 -4.09
N PHE A 32 5.81 11.40 -3.97
CA PHE A 32 6.99 12.00 -4.57
C PHE A 32 6.90 12.11 -6.09
N PHE A 33 6.40 11.07 -6.76
CA PHE A 33 6.13 11.12 -8.20
C PHE A 33 5.07 12.15 -8.58
N GLY A 34 4.07 12.38 -7.72
CA GLY A 34 3.10 13.47 -7.92
C GLY A 34 3.70 14.87 -7.85
N MET A 35 4.62 15.10 -6.91
CA MET A 35 5.36 16.37 -6.87
C MET A 35 6.24 16.60 -8.10
N LEU A 36 6.79 15.54 -8.70
CA LEU A 36 7.54 15.66 -9.94
C LEU A 36 6.63 15.98 -11.14
N SER A 37 5.38 15.52 -11.15
CA SER A 37 4.42 15.88 -12.20
C SER A 37 3.93 17.32 -12.13
N ASP A 38 3.99 18.00 -10.98
CA ASP A 38 3.72 19.46 -10.92
C ASP A 38 4.74 20.30 -11.71
N GLY A 39 5.81 19.68 -12.22
CA GLY A 39 6.80 20.29 -13.11
C GLY A 39 6.39 20.36 -14.59
N CYS A 40 5.13 20.11 -14.95
CA CYS A 40 4.63 20.25 -16.31
C CYS A 40 4.87 21.69 -16.83
N TYR A 41 5.77 21.82 -17.81
CA TYR A 41 6.08 23.09 -18.46
C TYR A 41 4.95 23.50 -19.42
N GLU A 42 4.65 24.80 -19.49
CA GLU A 42 3.62 25.37 -20.36
C GLU A 42 3.78 24.87 -21.81
N GLY A 43 2.79 24.13 -22.32
CA GLY A 43 2.66 23.79 -23.73
C GLY A 43 2.45 22.32 -24.09
N VAL A 44 2.44 21.40 -23.12
CA VAL A 44 2.17 19.97 -23.37
C VAL A 44 1.06 19.47 -22.44
N ASP A 45 -0.20 19.62 -22.87
CA ASP A 45 -1.39 19.11 -22.17
C ASP A 45 -1.64 17.62 -22.51
N ASP A 46 -0.63 16.77 -22.31
CA ASP A 46 -0.75 15.34 -22.56
C ASP A 46 -0.51 14.51 -21.29
N GLY A 47 -1.29 13.43 -21.13
CA GLY A 47 -1.14 12.49 -20.01
C GLY A 47 -1.37 13.15 -18.65
N ILE A 48 -0.46 12.90 -17.70
CA ILE A 48 -0.52 13.39 -16.31
C ILE A 48 -0.55 14.93 -16.20
N CYS A 49 -0.09 15.66 -17.22
CA CYS A 49 -0.05 17.12 -17.25
C CYS A 49 -1.40 17.78 -17.57
N SER A 50 -2.35 17.02 -18.13
CA SER A 50 -3.71 17.52 -18.37
C SER A 50 -4.55 17.54 -17.08
N ASP A 51 -5.53 18.45 -16.97
CA ASP A 51 -6.46 18.49 -15.83
C ASP A 51 -7.12 17.13 -15.55
N ALA A 52 -7.52 16.42 -16.62
CA ALA A 52 -8.12 15.10 -16.53
C ALA A 52 -7.12 14.04 -16.06
N GLY A 53 -5.89 14.04 -16.59
CA GLY A 53 -4.84 13.10 -16.21
C GLY A 53 -4.33 13.30 -14.78
N GLY A 54 -4.18 14.57 -14.36
CA GLY A 54 -3.84 14.93 -12.98
C GLY A 54 -4.91 14.46 -12.00
N ALA A 55 -6.19 14.69 -12.29
CA ALA A 55 -7.30 14.22 -11.45
C ALA A 55 -7.31 12.68 -11.32
N ILE A 56 -7.06 11.94 -12.41
CA ILE A 56 -6.96 10.48 -12.40
C ILE A 56 -5.75 10.02 -11.57
N PHE A 57 -4.59 10.67 -11.74
CA PHE A 57 -3.38 10.35 -10.97
C PHE A 57 -3.58 10.58 -9.46
N PHE A 58 -4.04 11.76 -9.05
CA PHE A 58 -4.31 12.04 -7.64
C PHE A 58 -5.39 11.13 -7.06
N GLY A 59 -6.44 10.83 -7.83
CA GLY A 59 -7.46 9.86 -7.47
C GLY A 59 -6.88 8.46 -7.25
N ALA A 60 -5.99 8.01 -8.14
CA ALA A 60 -5.30 6.73 -8.02
C ALA A 60 -4.35 6.69 -6.82
N VAL A 61 -3.63 7.77 -6.53
CA VAL A 61 -2.79 7.90 -5.33
C VAL A 61 -3.64 7.79 -4.06
N LEU A 62 -4.76 8.53 -3.96
CA LEU A 62 -5.64 8.46 -2.80
C LEU A 62 -6.27 7.06 -2.62
N ALA A 63 -6.74 6.45 -3.70
CA ALA A 63 -7.27 5.09 -3.67
C ALA A 63 -6.21 4.07 -3.25
N PHE A 64 -4.98 4.21 -3.76
CA PHE A 64 -3.84 3.38 -3.39
C PHE A 64 -3.54 3.50 -1.88
N TRP A 65 -3.46 4.72 -1.35
CA TRP A 65 -3.28 4.96 0.09
C TRP A 65 -4.41 4.38 0.94
N ALA A 66 -5.66 4.50 0.50
CA ALA A 66 -6.80 3.94 1.20
C ALA A 66 -6.73 2.41 1.28
N VAL A 67 -6.33 1.75 0.18
CA VAL A 67 -6.15 0.29 0.13
C VAL A 67 -5.02 -0.15 1.07
N LEU A 68 -3.87 0.51 1.04
CA LEU A 68 -2.75 0.22 1.94
C LEU A 68 -3.15 0.38 3.41
N ALA A 69 -3.82 1.48 3.75
CA ALA A 69 -4.30 1.71 5.12
C ALA A 69 -5.28 0.63 5.56
N PHE A 70 -6.24 0.25 4.70
CA PHE A 70 -7.23 -0.77 5.02
C PHE A 70 -6.61 -2.16 5.16
N SER A 71 -5.65 -2.51 4.30
CA SER A 71 -4.85 -3.73 4.37
C SER A 71 -4.06 -3.81 5.68
N LEU A 72 -3.40 -2.72 6.06
CA LEU A 72 -2.62 -2.63 7.28
C LEU A 72 -3.48 -2.76 8.54
N ILE A 73 -4.59 -2.03 8.60
CA ILE A 73 -5.53 -2.06 9.73
C ILE A 73 -6.22 -3.42 9.81
N GLY A 74 -6.69 -3.94 8.68
CA GLY A 74 -7.36 -5.24 8.60
C GLY A 74 -6.46 -6.38 9.06
N SER A 75 -5.20 -6.40 8.64
CA SER A 75 -4.23 -7.40 9.09
C SER A 75 -3.97 -7.32 10.60
N LEU A 76 -3.85 -6.11 11.16
CA LEU A 76 -3.67 -5.91 12.60
C LEU A 76 -4.89 -6.41 13.40
N VAL A 77 -6.11 -6.07 12.97
CA VAL A 77 -7.36 -6.53 13.60
C VAL A 77 -7.43 -8.05 13.57
N MET A 78 -7.09 -8.68 12.45
CA MET A 78 -7.13 -10.13 12.30
C MET A 78 -6.06 -10.86 13.13
N ILE A 79 -4.88 -10.26 13.32
CA ILE A 79 -3.86 -10.76 14.25
C ILE A 79 -4.41 -10.76 15.68
N VAL A 80 -5.01 -9.65 16.13
CA VAL A 80 -5.62 -9.51 17.47
C VAL A 80 -6.76 -10.51 17.69
N LEU A 81 -7.66 -10.65 16.71
CA LEU A 81 -8.78 -11.59 16.77
C LEU A 81 -8.30 -13.05 16.76
N SER A 82 -7.28 -13.37 15.97
CA SER A 82 -6.70 -14.72 15.91
C SER A 82 -6.04 -15.11 17.23
N HIS A 83 -5.38 -14.15 17.89
CA HIS A 83 -4.82 -14.35 19.22
C HIS A 83 -5.92 -14.64 20.26
N LYS A 84 -7.01 -13.86 20.27
CA LYS A 84 -8.18 -14.13 21.15
C LYS A 84 -8.79 -15.51 20.90
N ARG A 85 -8.78 -15.99 19.67
CA ARG A 85 -9.35 -17.30 19.28
C ARG A 85 -8.38 -18.49 19.39
N ARG A 86 -7.16 -18.30 19.92
CA ARG A 86 -6.06 -19.30 19.95
C ARG A 86 -5.81 -19.98 18.58
N ARG A 87 -6.00 -19.26 17.48
CA ARG A 87 -5.73 -19.76 16.12
C ARG A 87 -4.39 -19.21 15.61
N ARG A 88 -3.80 -19.91 14.62
CA ARG A 88 -2.56 -19.49 13.96
C ARG A 88 -2.76 -18.10 13.32
N ALA A 89 -2.03 -17.08 13.80
CA ALA A 89 -2.15 -15.69 13.36
C ALA A 89 -1.20 -15.32 12.19
N TRP A 90 -0.23 -16.18 11.87
CA TRP A 90 0.80 -15.94 10.86
C TRP A 90 0.35 -15.83 9.38
N PRO A 91 -0.79 -16.41 8.91
CA PRO A 91 -1.15 -16.28 7.49
C PRO A 91 -1.79 -14.93 7.13
N TRP A 92 -2.27 -14.16 8.12
CA TRP A 92 -2.89 -12.85 7.89
C TRP A 92 -1.95 -11.79 7.31
N PRO A 93 -0.71 -11.61 7.81
CA PRO A 93 0.23 -10.67 7.19
C PRO A 93 0.64 -11.07 5.76
N LEU A 94 0.65 -12.37 5.44
CA LEU A 94 0.89 -12.83 4.05
C LEU A 94 -0.28 -12.47 3.12
N GLY A 95 -1.51 -12.60 3.61
CA GLY A 95 -2.70 -12.15 2.87
C GLY A 95 -2.67 -10.64 2.60
N ALA A 96 -2.26 -9.85 3.59
CA ALA A 96 -2.10 -8.39 3.43
C ALA A 96 -1.00 -8.05 2.41
N ALA A 97 0.15 -8.73 2.47
CA ALA A 97 1.21 -8.54 1.48
C ALA A 97 0.75 -8.82 0.04
N LEU A 98 -0.06 -9.86 -0.17
CA LEU A 98 -0.64 -10.16 -1.47
C LEU A 98 -1.57 -9.03 -1.97
N VAL A 99 -2.40 -8.49 -1.09
CA VAL A 99 -3.26 -7.33 -1.41
C VAL A 99 -2.42 -6.11 -1.77
N ASP A 100 -1.36 -5.84 -0.99
CA ASP A 100 -0.46 -4.71 -1.23
C ASP A 100 0.24 -4.86 -2.58
N VAL A 101 0.71 -6.07 -2.94
CA VAL A 101 1.32 -6.34 -4.26
C VAL A 101 0.32 -6.08 -5.39
N VAL A 102 -0.92 -6.53 -5.27
CA VAL A 102 -1.96 -6.27 -6.29
C VAL A 102 -2.24 -4.78 -6.41
N ALA A 103 -2.34 -4.07 -5.29
CA ALA A 103 -2.54 -2.62 -5.27
C ALA A 103 -1.38 -1.87 -5.97
N ILE A 104 -0.14 -2.31 -5.73
CA ILE A 104 1.05 -1.75 -6.39
C ILE A 104 1.01 -1.97 -7.90
N VAL A 105 0.69 -3.18 -8.35
CA VAL A 105 0.60 -3.49 -9.79
C VAL A 105 -0.47 -2.63 -10.46
N LEU A 106 -1.66 -2.52 -9.85
CA LEU A 106 -2.74 -1.69 -10.39
C LEU A 106 -2.33 -0.21 -10.44
N PHE A 107 -1.67 0.29 -9.40
CA PHE A 107 -1.17 1.66 -9.38
C PHE A 107 -0.16 1.90 -10.51
N LEU A 108 0.80 0.98 -10.71
CA LEU A 108 1.78 1.08 -11.80
C LEU A 108 1.12 1.05 -13.19
N VAL A 109 0.07 0.24 -13.38
CA VAL A 109 -0.70 0.21 -14.63
C VAL A 109 -1.35 1.58 -14.90
N VAL A 110 -1.94 2.20 -13.88
CA VAL A 110 -2.54 3.53 -14.02
C VAL A 110 -1.46 4.57 -14.36
N VAL A 111 -0.34 4.59 -13.65
CA VAL A 111 0.77 5.53 -13.91
C VAL A 111 1.34 5.32 -15.33
N ALA A 112 1.52 4.07 -15.76
CA ALA A 112 2.00 3.75 -17.10
C ALA A 112 1.01 4.22 -18.18
N SER A 113 -0.30 4.12 -17.93
CA SER A 113 -1.32 4.60 -18.86
C SER A 113 -1.39 6.13 -18.98
N LEU A 114 -0.85 6.86 -18.00
CA LEU A 114 -0.82 8.32 -17.96
C LEU A 114 0.53 8.91 -18.38
N SER A 115 1.54 8.08 -18.61
CA SER A 115 2.87 8.52 -19.07
C SER A 115 2.85 8.78 -20.58
N PRO A 116 3.28 9.95 -21.06
CA PRO A 116 3.39 10.21 -22.49
C PRO A 116 4.45 9.28 -23.12
N SER A 117 4.11 8.69 -24.27
CA SER A 117 4.96 7.78 -25.05
C SER A 117 6.08 8.49 -25.80
#